data_AF-A0A124FTV3-F1
#
_entry.id   AF-A0A124FTV3-F1
#
_cell.length_a   1.000
_cell.length_b   1.000
_cell.length_c   1.000
_cell.angle_alpha   90.00
_cell.angle_beta   90.00
_cell.angle_gamma   90.00
#
_symmetry.space_group_name_H-M   'P 1'
#
loop_
_entity.id
_entity.type
_entity.pdbx_description
1 polymer ?
#
loop_
_entity_poly.entity_id
_entity_poly.type
_entity_poly.pdbx_seq_one_letter_code
_entity_poly.pdbx_strand_id
1 'polypeptide(L)'
;MRVLKLLLVLFIALVSAGLAVNIETIESLKDGCYSADSRGFEMEDGNVATVTAIPYEAVSELGIPIDDLVGLLFFELPESSSEVSFLNVTVTGKCKRGELVDRVWADLYIIGEDFLIQTARYDPFILTDSKRLVVALSIYLDTSIYYSVVLNGSRTAIKWEFNIDM
;
A
#
# COMPACT_ATOMS: atom_id res chain seq x y z
N MET A 1 -19.40 -37.06 -3.77
CA MET A 1 -18.49 -36.77 -4.90
C MET A 1 -18.91 -35.43 -5.45
N ARG A 2 -18.28 -34.32 -5.05
CA ARG A 2 -16.99 -33.82 -5.58
C ARG A 2 -17.02 -33.79 -7.11
N VAL A 3 -16.96 -32.59 -7.69
CA VAL A 3 -15.95 -32.16 -8.67
C VAL A 3 -16.19 -30.68 -8.99
N LEU A 4 -15.18 -29.87 -8.65
CA LEU A 4 -14.80 -28.58 -9.22
C LEU A 4 -15.86 -27.45 -9.30
N LYS A 5 -15.97 -26.68 -8.22
CA LYS A 5 -15.97 -25.21 -8.33
C LYS A 5 -14.68 -24.68 -7.73
N LEU A 6 -13.55 -25.03 -8.34
CA LEU A 6 -12.28 -24.33 -8.15
C LEU A 6 -12.18 -23.35 -9.32
N LEU A 7 -12.66 -22.12 -9.14
CA LEU A 7 -12.27 -21.01 -10.01
C LEU A 7 -10.84 -20.65 -9.62
N LEU A 8 -9.89 -21.34 -10.22
CA LEU A 8 -8.48 -21.03 -10.15
C LEU A 8 -8.28 -19.74 -10.96
N VAL A 9 -8.29 -18.58 -10.29
CA VAL A 9 -7.92 -17.31 -10.92
C VAL A 9 -6.40 -17.33 -11.10
N LEU A 10 -5.97 -17.74 -12.30
CA LEU A 10 -4.58 -17.73 -12.72
C LEU A 10 -4.20 -16.26 -13.01
N PHE A 11 -3.67 -15.56 -12.01
CA PHE A 11 -3.02 -14.26 -12.24
C PHE A 11 -1.67 -14.52 -12.91
N ILE A 12 -1.57 -14.19 -14.19
CA ILE A 12 -0.29 -14.12 -14.89
C ILE A 12 0.41 -12.88 -14.37
N ALA A 13 1.35 -13.05 -13.45
CA ALA A 13 2.29 -12.01 -13.10
C ALA A 13 3.10 -11.68 -14.36
N LEU A 14 2.92 -10.48 -14.93
CA LEU A 14 3.94 -9.94 -15.82
C LEU A 14 5.16 -9.67 -14.93
N VAL A 15 6.09 -10.62 -14.90
CA VAL A 15 7.43 -10.39 -14.36
C VAL A 15 8.10 -9.43 -15.32
N SER A 16 7.99 -8.13 -15.05
CA SER A 16 8.86 -7.15 -15.68
C SER A 16 10.27 -7.41 -15.18
N ALA A 17 11.10 -7.99 -16.04
CA ALA A 17 12.53 -8.13 -15.80
C ALA A 17 13.11 -6.75 -15.42
N GLY A 18 13.62 -6.62 -14.20
CA GLY A 18 14.41 -5.46 -13.78
C GLY A 18 13.99 -4.71 -12.52
N LEU A 19 13.21 -5.28 -11.61
CA LEU A 19 12.99 -4.67 -10.28
C LEU A 19 13.93 -5.32 -9.26
N ALA A 20 14.90 -4.55 -8.77
CA ALA A 20 15.56 -4.82 -7.50
C ALA A 20 15.12 -3.73 -6.51
N VAL A 21 13.83 -3.67 -6.21
CA VAL A 21 13.35 -2.82 -5.12
C VAL A 21 13.64 -3.56 -3.83
N ASN A 22 14.77 -3.23 -3.21
CA ASN A 22 15.19 -3.85 -1.97
C ASN A 22 14.24 -3.46 -0.83
N ILE A 23 13.50 -4.43 -0.29
CA ILE A 23 12.57 -4.24 0.83
C ILE A 23 13.31 -3.71 2.06
N GLU A 24 14.55 -4.11 2.32
CA GLU A 24 15.37 -3.58 3.42
C GLU A 24 15.63 -2.07 3.26
N THR A 25 15.76 -1.59 2.02
CA THR A 25 15.89 -0.16 1.75
C THR A 25 14.61 0.57 2.09
N ILE A 26 13.44 0.03 1.71
CA ILE A 26 12.14 0.61 2.09
C ILE A 26 11.95 0.58 3.60
N GLU A 27 12.32 -0.52 4.26
CA GLU A 27 12.23 -0.65 5.71
C GLU A 27 13.06 0.43 6.42
N SER A 28 14.27 0.71 5.92
CA SER A 28 15.12 1.77 6.50
C SER A 28 14.51 3.17 6.43
N LEU A 29 13.57 3.42 5.49
CA LEU A 29 12.86 4.69 5.39
C LEU A 29 11.86 4.91 6.53
N LYS A 30 11.42 3.83 7.19
CA LYS A 30 10.49 3.89 8.33
C LYS A 30 11.08 4.69 9.51
N ASP A 31 12.40 4.61 9.68
CA ASP A 31 13.13 5.23 10.79
C ASP A 31 13.74 6.59 10.41
N GLY A 32 13.44 7.12 9.21
CA GLY A 32 13.99 8.36 8.67
C GLY A 32 13.34 9.65 9.18
N CYS A 33 13.83 10.81 8.71
CA CYS A 33 13.32 12.16 9.06
C CYS A 33 11.84 12.39 8.71
N TYR A 34 11.27 11.56 7.84
CA TYR A 34 9.85 11.54 7.48
C TYR A 34 9.13 10.61 8.45
N SER A 35 9.05 11.02 9.73
CA SER A 35 8.35 10.29 10.80
C SER A 35 6.94 9.89 10.37
N ALA A 36 6.82 8.70 9.79
CA ALA A 36 5.57 8.08 9.43
C ALA A 36 5.04 7.39 10.69
N ASP A 37 4.11 8.05 11.36
CA ASP A 37 3.49 7.55 12.59
C ASP A 37 2.93 6.13 12.36
N SER A 38 3.61 5.10 12.88
CA SER A 38 3.19 3.70 12.75
C SER A 38 1.93 3.47 13.59
N ARG A 39 0.92 2.81 13.00
CA ARG A 39 -0.39 2.63 13.65
C ARG A 39 -0.85 1.18 13.58
N GLY A 40 -1.51 0.74 14.65
CA GLY A 40 -2.18 -0.56 14.68
C GLY A 40 -3.41 -0.57 13.78
N PHE A 41 -3.52 -1.57 12.92
CA PHE A 41 -4.64 -1.82 12.02
C PHE A 41 -5.23 -3.21 12.28
N GLU A 42 -6.46 -3.27 12.79
CA GLU A 42 -7.24 -4.51 12.92
C GLU A 42 -7.71 -4.99 11.54
N MET A 43 -7.21 -6.15 11.13
CA MET A 43 -7.59 -6.85 9.90
C MET A 43 -8.90 -7.63 10.09
N GLU A 44 -9.47 -8.21 9.03
CA GLU A 44 -10.77 -8.88 9.10
C GLU A 44 -10.76 -10.13 9.98
N ASP A 45 -9.62 -10.81 10.04
CA ASP A 45 -9.38 -11.97 10.91
C ASP A 45 -9.24 -11.59 12.40
N GLY A 46 -9.26 -10.29 12.72
CA GLY A 46 -9.10 -9.75 14.07
C GLY A 46 -7.65 -9.64 14.55
N ASN A 47 -6.67 -10.05 13.73
CA ASN A 47 -5.27 -9.78 14.03
C ASN A 47 -4.96 -8.30 13.78
N VAL A 48 -3.99 -7.76 14.53
CA VAL A 48 -3.57 -6.36 14.42
C VAL A 48 -2.19 -6.30 13.76
N ALA A 49 -2.12 -5.71 12.57
CA ALA A 49 -0.87 -5.39 11.91
C ALA A 49 -0.40 -3.99 12.34
N THR A 50 0.91 -3.77 12.42
CA THR A 50 1.45 -2.41 12.49
C THR A 50 1.64 -1.91 11.06
N VAL A 51 1.04 -0.76 10.74
CA VAL A 51 1.11 -0.18 9.41
C VAL A 51 1.80 1.17 9.48
N THR A 52 2.72 1.40 8.55
CA THR A 52 3.43 2.66 8.42
C THR A 52 3.24 3.22 7.01
N ALA A 53 2.77 4.46 6.89
CA ALA A 53 2.56 5.09 5.60
C ALA A 53 3.76 5.97 5.23
N ILE A 54 4.48 5.60 4.18
CA ILE A 54 5.71 6.26 3.73
C ILE A 54 5.34 7.20 2.56
N PRO A 55 5.60 8.51 2.67
CA PRO A 55 5.21 9.46 1.64
C PRO A 55 6.08 9.39 0.39
N TYR A 56 5.58 9.88 -0.75
CA TYR A 56 6.29 9.87 -2.04
C TYR A 56 7.69 10.48 -1.93
N GLU A 57 7.84 11.58 -1.20
CA GLU A 57 9.11 12.30 -1.04
C GLU A 57 10.22 11.37 -0.52
N ALA A 58 9.88 10.47 0.40
CA ALA A 58 10.83 9.51 0.99
C ALA A 58 11.23 8.38 0.03
N VAL A 59 10.41 8.07 -0.97
CA VAL A 59 10.60 6.93 -1.90
C VAL A 59 10.92 7.35 -3.32
N SER A 60 10.90 8.66 -3.61
CA SER A 60 11.07 9.22 -4.95
C SER A 60 12.38 8.82 -5.63
N GLU A 61 13.46 8.67 -4.85
CA GLU A 61 14.79 8.26 -5.34
C GLU A 61 14.91 6.75 -5.57
N LEU A 62 13.96 5.94 -5.09
CA LEU A 62 13.99 4.48 -5.24
C LEU A 62 13.66 4.01 -6.68
N GLY A 63 13.17 4.91 -7.54
CA GLY A 63 12.89 4.58 -8.95
C GLY A 63 11.85 3.47 -9.14
N ILE A 64 10.88 3.36 -8.20
CA ILE A 64 9.80 2.37 -8.27
C ILE A 64 9.00 2.63 -9.57
N PRO A 65 8.91 1.66 -10.50
CA PRO A 65 8.32 1.82 -11.82
C PRO A 65 6.79 1.73 -11.78
N ILE A 66 6.16 2.58 -10.96
CA ILE A 66 4.72 2.74 -10.85
C ILE A 66 4.39 4.19 -11.22
N ASP A 67 3.64 4.36 -12.29
CA ASP A 67 3.15 5.68 -12.69
C ASP A 67 2.23 6.23 -11.60
N ASP A 68 2.29 7.54 -11.37
CA ASP A 68 1.44 8.24 -10.40
C ASP A 68 1.54 7.67 -8.96
N LEU A 69 2.70 7.12 -8.59
CA LEU A 69 3.00 6.69 -7.22
C LEU A 69 2.91 7.88 -6.25
N VAL A 70 2.07 7.76 -5.23
CA VAL A 70 1.93 8.79 -4.17
C VAL A 70 2.50 8.36 -2.83
N GLY A 71 2.89 7.10 -2.66
CA GLY A 71 3.50 6.62 -1.42
C GLY A 71 3.34 5.12 -1.24
N LEU A 72 3.77 4.63 -0.09
CA LEU A 72 3.73 3.21 0.29
C LEU A 72 3.01 3.02 1.62
N LEU A 73 2.42 1.85 1.81
CA LEU A 73 2.04 1.29 3.10
C LEU A 73 2.95 0.10 3.40
N PHE A 74 3.68 0.16 4.50
CA PHE A 74 4.50 -0.92 5.01
C PHE A 74 3.75 -1.61 6.15
N PHE A 75 3.41 -2.88 5.96
CA PHE A 75 2.74 -3.71 6.95
C PHE A 75 3.75 -4.61 7.66
N GLU A 76 3.69 -4.62 8.99
CA GLU A 76 4.35 -5.57 9.87
C GLU A 76 3.29 -6.45 10.51
N LEU A 77 3.28 -7.74 10.14
CA LEU A 77 2.27 -8.71 10.56
C LEU A 77 2.66 -9.38 11.87
N PRO A 78 1.69 -9.69 12.75
CA PRO A 78 1.96 -10.48 13.93
C PRO A 78 2.38 -11.91 13.54
N GLU A 79 3.09 -12.58 14.44
CA GLU A 79 3.57 -13.97 14.22
C GLU A 79 2.42 -14.93 13.88
N SER A 80 1.22 -14.67 14.38
CA SER A 80 0.01 -15.46 14.16
C SER A 80 -0.66 -15.25 12.81
N SER A 81 -0.27 -14.25 12.02
CA SER A 81 -0.92 -13.91 10.74
C SER A 81 0.00 -14.05 9.53
N SER A 82 -0.57 -14.52 8.43
CA SER A 82 0.05 -14.61 7.10
C SER A 82 -0.85 -13.95 6.05
N GLU A 83 -1.80 -13.13 6.51
CA GLU A 83 -2.88 -12.58 5.71
C GLU A 83 -2.96 -11.07 5.95
N VAL A 84 -3.19 -10.33 4.87
CA VAL A 84 -3.56 -8.91 4.93
C VAL A 84 -4.88 -8.73 4.20
N SER A 85 -5.85 -8.18 4.92
CA SER A 85 -7.19 -7.88 4.43
C SER A 85 -7.60 -6.47 4.86
N PHE A 86 -8.11 -5.68 3.94
CA PHE A 86 -8.71 -4.37 4.20
C PHE A 86 -9.73 -4.03 3.11
N LEU A 87 -10.55 -3.00 3.30
CA LEU A 87 -11.62 -2.64 2.36
C LEU A 87 -11.11 -1.82 1.17
N ASN A 88 -10.28 -0.80 1.41
CA ASN A 88 -9.64 0.03 0.37
C ASN A 88 -8.66 1.03 1.00
N VAL A 89 -7.91 1.71 0.14
CA VAL A 89 -7.15 2.91 0.50
C VAL A 89 -7.72 4.11 -0.25
N THR A 90 -7.99 5.19 0.47
CA THR A 90 -8.39 6.47 -0.12
C THR A 90 -7.33 7.54 0.12
N VAL A 91 -7.21 8.45 -0.84
CA VAL A 91 -6.26 9.56 -0.81
C VAL A 91 -7.01 10.86 -1.08
N THR A 92 -6.71 11.89 -0.28
CA THR A 92 -7.22 13.25 -0.44
C THR A 92 -6.02 14.13 -0.82
N GLY A 93 -6.15 14.89 -1.90
CA GLY A 93 -5.02 15.60 -2.52
C GLY A 93 -5.48 16.57 -3.60
N LYS A 94 -4.52 17.25 -4.25
CA LYS A 94 -4.79 17.95 -5.51
C LYS A 94 -4.49 17.00 -6.66
N CYS A 95 -5.36 16.96 -7.67
CA CYS A 95 -5.00 16.31 -8.93
C CYS A 95 -3.89 17.13 -9.63
N LYS A 96 -3.19 16.55 -10.61
CA LYS A 96 -2.14 17.27 -11.37
C LYS A 96 -2.62 18.53 -12.11
N ARG A 97 -3.93 18.75 -12.22
CA ARG A 97 -4.54 19.98 -12.77
C ARG A 97 -4.80 21.06 -11.70
N GLY A 98 -4.49 20.78 -10.44
CA GLY A 98 -4.66 21.69 -9.30
C GLY A 98 -6.02 21.63 -8.61
N GLU A 99 -6.96 20.82 -9.11
CA GLU A 99 -8.29 20.66 -8.49
C GLU A 99 -8.19 19.82 -7.21
N LEU A 100 -8.85 20.27 -6.15
CA LEU A 100 -8.98 19.50 -4.91
C LEU A 100 -9.83 18.26 -5.19
N VAL A 101 -9.35 17.10 -4.75
CA VAL A 101 -10.12 15.87 -4.73
C VAL A 101 -10.12 15.28 -3.33
N ASP A 102 -11.26 14.73 -2.93
CA ASP A 102 -11.45 14.16 -1.60
C ASP A 102 -11.76 12.66 -1.68
N ARG A 103 -11.03 11.88 -0.88
CA ARG A 103 -11.21 10.44 -0.66
C ARG A 103 -11.29 9.63 -1.95
N VAL A 104 -10.41 9.90 -2.90
CA VAL A 104 -10.33 9.14 -4.14
C VAL A 104 -9.59 7.83 -3.90
N TRP A 105 -10.08 6.74 -4.49
CA TRP A 105 -9.48 5.42 -4.34
C TRP A 105 -8.13 5.32 -5.06
N ALA A 106 -7.14 4.72 -4.38
CA ALA A 106 -5.86 4.40 -4.99
C ALA A 106 -5.90 3.05 -5.74
N ASP A 107 -5.16 2.97 -6.84
CA ASP A 107 -4.62 1.70 -7.32
C ASP A 107 -3.59 1.16 -6.34
N LEU A 108 -3.57 -0.15 -6.17
CA LEU A 108 -2.77 -0.84 -5.17
C LEU A 108 -1.82 -1.81 -5.86
N TYR A 109 -0.56 -1.77 -5.47
CA TYR A 109 0.48 -2.65 -6.01
C TYR A 109 1.26 -3.28 -4.87
N ILE A 110 1.40 -4.60 -4.85
CA ILE A 110 2.30 -5.30 -3.93
C ILE A 110 3.70 -5.27 -4.52
N ILE A 111 4.67 -4.84 -3.71
CA ILE A 111 6.10 -4.87 -4.02
C ILE A 111 6.74 -6.01 -3.24
N GLY A 112 7.33 -6.96 -3.96
CA GLY A 112 8.24 -7.97 -3.44
C GLY A 112 9.66 -7.77 -3.99
N GLU A 113 10.63 -8.56 -3.51
CA GLU A 113 12.03 -8.45 -3.93
C GLU A 113 12.21 -8.57 -5.46
N ASP A 114 11.46 -9.48 -6.09
CA ASP A 114 11.56 -9.78 -7.52
C ASP A 114 10.23 -9.60 -8.28
N PHE A 115 9.20 -9.02 -7.64
CA PHE A 115 7.89 -8.89 -8.26
C PHE A 115 7.17 -7.59 -7.90
N LEU A 116 6.33 -7.16 -8.84
CA LEU A 116 5.40 -6.06 -8.69
C LEU A 116 4.04 -6.53 -9.23
N ILE A 117 3.02 -6.57 -8.37
CA ILE A 117 1.70 -7.12 -8.74
C ILE A 117 0.62 -6.11 -8.39
N GLN A 118 -0.18 -5.70 -9.36
CA GLN A 118 -1.38 -4.89 -9.12
C GLN A 118 -2.48 -5.74 -8.48
N THR A 119 -3.14 -5.22 -7.44
CA THR A 119 -4.26 -5.88 -6.75
C THR A 119 -5.60 -5.23 -7.06
N ALA A 120 -6.68 -5.81 -6.54
CA ALA A 120 -7.98 -5.16 -6.56
C ALA A 120 -7.97 -3.92 -5.66
N ARG A 121 -8.61 -2.82 -6.11
CA ARG A 121 -8.76 -1.59 -5.32
C ARG A 121 -9.66 -1.76 -4.09
N TYR A 122 -10.56 -2.76 -4.13
CA TYR A 122 -11.56 -3.01 -3.10
C TYR A 122 -11.45 -4.43 -2.59
N ASP A 123 -11.63 -4.56 -1.28
CA ASP A 123 -11.55 -5.81 -0.52
C ASP A 123 -10.32 -6.67 -0.91
N PRO A 124 -9.10 -6.09 -1.01
CA PRO A 124 -7.91 -6.88 -1.30
C PRO A 124 -7.67 -7.91 -0.20
N PHE A 125 -7.43 -9.13 -0.64
CA PHE A 125 -7.03 -10.26 0.19
C PHE A 125 -5.66 -10.75 -0.27
N ILE A 126 -4.67 -10.68 0.62
CA ILE A 126 -3.27 -10.92 0.30
C ILE A 126 -2.74 -12.00 1.25
N LEU A 127 -2.32 -13.13 0.69
CA LEU A 127 -1.59 -14.16 1.43
C LEU A 127 -0.10 -13.98 1.19
N THR A 128 0.67 -13.98 2.27
CA THR A 128 2.12 -13.79 2.25
C THR A 128 2.78 -14.74 3.25
N ASP A 129 3.90 -15.34 2.85
CA ASP A 129 4.77 -16.10 3.75
C ASP A 129 5.75 -15.18 4.53
N SER A 130 5.90 -13.94 4.07
CA SER A 130 6.62 -12.88 4.75
C SER A 130 5.77 -12.21 5.83
N LYS A 131 6.40 -11.85 6.96
CA LYS A 131 5.82 -10.99 8.01
C LYS A 131 5.79 -9.51 7.65
N ARG A 132 6.29 -9.17 6.47
CA ARG A 132 6.38 -7.81 5.95
C ARG A 132 5.75 -7.76 4.58
N LEU A 133 4.90 -6.76 4.36
CA LEU A 133 4.25 -6.53 3.08
C LEU A 133 4.36 -5.05 2.73
N VAL A 134 4.80 -4.76 1.52
CA VAL A 134 4.84 -3.39 0.98
C VAL A 134 3.74 -3.24 -0.06
N VAL A 135 2.87 -2.26 0.15
CA VAL A 135 1.81 -1.89 -0.79
C VAL A 135 2.04 -0.48 -1.29
N ALA A 136 2.33 -0.31 -2.57
CA ALA A 136 2.38 0.97 -3.23
C ALA A 136 0.98 1.49 -3.59
N LEU A 137 0.82 2.80 -3.45
CA LEU A 137 -0.39 3.55 -3.73
C LEU A 137 -0.20 4.38 -4.98
N SER A 138 -1.04 4.17 -5.98
CA SER A 138 -0.98 4.87 -7.27
C SER A 138 -2.28 5.59 -7.54
N ILE A 139 -2.22 6.88 -7.85
CA ILE A 139 -3.41 7.68 -8.14
C ILE A 139 -2.97 8.97 -8.82
N TYR A 140 -3.77 9.45 -9.79
CA TYR A 140 -3.52 10.70 -10.52
C TYR A 140 -3.66 11.95 -9.61
N LEU A 141 -2.68 12.13 -8.72
CA LEU A 141 -2.51 13.28 -7.84
C LEU A 141 -1.20 13.98 -8.15
N ASP A 142 -1.16 15.26 -7.80
CA ASP A 142 0.10 15.98 -7.64
C ASP A 142 0.79 15.45 -6.37
N THR A 143 1.90 14.73 -6.55
CA THR A 143 2.62 14.07 -5.46
C THR A 143 3.20 15.06 -4.46
N SER A 144 3.42 16.32 -4.84
CA SER A 144 3.87 17.37 -3.92
C SER A 144 2.76 17.93 -3.04
N ILE A 145 1.49 17.57 -3.31
CA ILE A 145 0.31 18.22 -2.71
C ILE A 145 -0.80 17.22 -2.36
N TYR A 146 -0.51 15.92 -2.21
CA TYR A 146 -1.47 15.04 -1.55
C TYR A 146 -1.32 15.18 -0.03
N TYR A 147 -2.45 15.21 0.67
CA TYR A 147 -2.49 15.63 2.07
C TYR A 147 -2.94 14.55 3.04
N SER A 148 -3.62 13.50 2.59
CA SER A 148 -3.90 12.37 3.48
C SER A 148 -4.11 11.06 2.77
N VAL A 149 -3.70 9.99 3.43
CA VAL A 149 -3.98 8.59 3.07
C VAL A 149 -4.81 7.97 4.18
N VAL A 150 -5.89 7.27 3.83
CA VAL A 150 -6.74 6.53 4.76
C VAL A 150 -6.77 5.06 4.36
N LEU A 151 -6.29 4.19 5.25
CA LEU A 151 -6.48 2.75 5.14
C LEU A 151 -7.79 2.37 5.84
N ASN A 152 -8.75 1.86 5.07
CA ASN A 152 -10.08 1.51 5.57
C ASN A 152 -10.18 0.00 5.76
N GLY A 153 -10.48 -0.44 6.97
CA GLY A 153 -10.87 -1.81 7.31
C GLY A 153 -12.36 -1.87 7.68
N SER A 154 -12.85 -3.08 7.93
CA SER A 154 -14.26 -3.32 8.29
C SER A 154 -14.63 -2.76 9.68
N ARG A 155 -13.65 -2.64 10.57
CA ARG A 155 -13.82 -2.20 11.97
C ARG A 155 -13.01 -0.97 12.34
N THR A 156 -11.91 -0.72 11.64
CA THR A 156 -10.99 0.37 11.91
C THR A 156 -10.70 1.14 10.63
N ALA A 157 -10.39 2.43 10.79
CA ALA A 157 -9.80 3.22 9.73
C ALA A 157 -8.66 4.02 10.35
N ILE A 158 -7.52 4.03 9.67
CA ILE A 158 -6.35 4.81 10.09
C ILE A 158 -6.00 5.80 9.01
N LYS A 159 -5.76 7.05 9.43
CA LYS A 159 -5.47 8.19 8.56
C LYS A 159 -4.10 8.75 8.84
N TRP A 160 -3.26 8.85 7.83
CA TRP A 160 -2.05 9.64 7.87
C TRP A 160 -2.26 10.96 7.14
N GLU A 161 -1.69 12.01 7.67
CA GLU A 161 -1.68 13.33 7.07
C GLU A 161 -0.24 13.68 6.67
N PHE A 162 -0.09 14.21 5.47
CA PHE A 162 1.18 14.58 4.85
C PHE A 162 1.06 16.02 4.37
N ASN A 163 2.17 16.75 4.28
CA ASN A 163 2.23 18.05 3.62
C ASN A 163 1.11 19.04 4.05
N ILE A 164 0.79 19.10 5.36
CA ILE A 164 -0.34 19.87 5.92
C ILE A 164 -0.08 21.40 5.86
N ASP A 165 1.17 21.83 5.64
CA ASP A 165 1.60 23.23 5.73
C ASP A 165 1.67 23.99 4.39
N MET A 166 0.94 23.57 3.35
CA MET A 166 0.84 24.29 2.06
C MET A 166 -0.42 25.15 1.89
#